data_AF-A0A843FD97-F1
#
_entry.id   AF-A0A843FD97-F1
#
_cell.length_a   1.000
_cell.length_b   1.000
_cell.length_c   1.000
_cell.angle_alpha   90.00
_cell.angle_beta   90.00
_cell.angle_gamma   90.00
#
_symmetry.space_group_name_H-M   'P 1'
#
loop_
_entity.id
_entity.type
_entity.pdbx_description
1 polymer ?
#
loop_
_entity_poly.entity_id
_entity_poly.type
_entity_poly.pdbx_seq_one_letter_code
_entity_poly.pdbx_strand_id
1 'polypeptide(L)'
;MNIKELVVETLKENKKLIIGLYALFIIVFIATWIMMAPKVANMPTNATAVSTLGPDSSALELFIHNESSGLMTYIGSIFFGILAIVMIIYNGYSIGMMGPLFAKILPHGGIMYILYLIPHGIFEITGTVLDSTAGLLLFLFIWRFIKALRSSDTNGASDAFEKTKKTLIQSIVILVLAFCLTLIAAPIEAHLSTNIAQFFMHLLGLW
;
A
#
# COMPACT_ATOMS: atom_id res chain seq x y z
N MET A 1 -27.33 -0.03 11.79
CA MET A 1 -26.45 -0.69 10.80
C MET A 1 -25.40 -1.48 11.56
N ASN A 2 -25.23 -2.76 11.23
CA ASN A 2 -24.19 -3.59 11.85
C ASN A 2 -22.81 -3.26 11.22
N ILE A 3 -21.71 -3.48 11.93
CA ILE A 3 -20.32 -3.27 11.47
C ILE A 3 -20.08 -3.93 10.10
N LYS A 4 -20.58 -5.14 9.88
CA LYS A 4 -20.43 -5.84 8.59
C LYS A 4 -21.04 -5.04 7.44
N GLU A 5 -22.24 -4.52 7.63
CA GLU A 5 -22.94 -3.72 6.62
C GLU A 5 -22.21 -2.40 6.36
N LEU A 6 -21.74 -1.74 7.42
CA LEU A 6 -20.94 -0.52 7.35
C LEU A 6 -19.69 -0.71 6.50
N VAL A 7 -18.94 -1.79 6.73
CA VAL A 7 -17.73 -2.13 5.97
C VAL A 7 -18.05 -2.36 4.50
N VAL A 8 -19.06 -3.18 4.21
CA VAL A 8 -19.44 -3.51 2.82
C VAL A 8 -19.93 -2.28 2.07
N GLU A 9 -20.76 -1.45 2.69
CA GLU A 9 -21.23 -0.19 2.11
C GLU A 9 -20.05 0.75 1.84
N THR A 10 -19.16 0.92 2.81
CA THR A 10 -17.98 1.78 2.70
C THR A 10 -17.09 1.38 1.51
N LEU A 11 -16.78 0.10 1.37
CA LEU A 11 -15.99 -0.40 0.24
C LEU A 11 -16.73 -0.25 -1.09
N LYS A 12 -18.04 -0.51 -1.12
CA LYS A 12 -18.85 -0.41 -2.34
C LYS A 12 -18.96 1.01 -2.86
N GLU A 13 -19.15 1.98 -1.98
CA GLU A 13 -19.25 3.40 -2.36
C GLU A 13 -17.91 3.95 -2.84
N ASN A 14 -16.80 3.47 -2.28
CA ASN A 14 -15.45 3.96 -2.60
C ASN A 14 -14.68 3.08 -3.60
N LYS A 15 -15.31 2.05 -4.16
CA LYS A 15 -14.67 1.07 -5.06
C LYS A 15 -13.93 1.70 -6.24
N LYS A 16 -14.46 2.78 -6.83
CA LYS A 16 -13.84 3.44 -7.99
C LYS A 16 -12.50 4.07 -7.61
N LEU A 17 -12.44 4.69 -6.43
CA LEU A 17 -11.23 5.28 -5.91
C LEU A 17 -10.19 4.20 -5.60
N ILE A 18 -10.60 3.13 -4.90
CA ILE A 18 -9.75 1.98 -4.58
C ILE A 18 -9.17 1.35 -5.87
N ILE A 19 -10.02 1.05 -6.86
CA ILE A 19 -9.58 0.49 -8.15
C ILE A 19 -8.63 1.45 -8.88
N GLY A 20 -8.91 2.76 -8.84
CA GLY A 20 -8.03 3.76 -9.46
C GLY A 20 -6.63 3.80 -8.84
N LEU A 21 -6.54 3.68 -7.51
CA LEU A 21 -5.26 3.64 -6.80
C LEU A 21 -4.51 2.33 -7.04
N TYR A 22 -5.20 1.19 -7.10
CA TYR A 22 -4.58 -0.07 -7.55
C TYR A 22 -4.05 0.04 -8.97
N ALA A 23 -4.84 0.59 -9.90
CA ALA A 23 -4.40 0.77 -11.28
C ALA A 23 -3.15 1.66 -11.35
N LEU A 24 -3.13 2.76 -10.60
CA LEU A 24 -1.95 3.62 -10.49
C LEU A 24 -0.73 2.84 -9.96
N PHE A 25 -0.88 2.11 -8.86
CA PHE A 25 0.18 1.28 -8.29
C PHE A 25 0.74 0.30 -9.33
N ILE A 26 -0.14 -0.48 -9.99
CA ILE A 26 0.24 -1.50 -10.97
C ILE A 26 0.96 -0.88 -12.16
N ILE A 27 0.46 0.25 -12.68
CA ILE A 27 1.09 0.98 -13.79
C ILE A 27 2.51 1.41 -13.39
N VAL A 28 2.68 2.00 -12.21
CA VAL A 28 3.98 2.46 -11.73
C VAL A 28 4.93 1.28 -11.48
N PHE A 29 4.44 0.20 -10.88
CA PHE A 29 5.21 -1.03 -10.65
C PHE A 29 5.74 -1.61 -11.97
N ILE A 30 4.86 -1.81 -12.97
CA ILE A 30 5.23 -2.36 -14.29
C ILE A 30 6.17 -1.40 -15.02
N ALA A 31 5.84 -0.11 -15.05
CA ALA A 31 6.67 0.89 -15.73
C ALA A 31 8.08 0.93 -15.12
N THR A 32 8.18 0.95 -13.80
CA THR A 32 9.46 0.97 -13.09
C THR A 32 10.26 -0.29 -13.38
N TRP A 33 9.63 -1.46 -13.34
CA TRP A 33 10.29 -2.73 -13.67
C TRP A 33 10.89 -2.70 -15.08
N ILE A 34 10.09 -2.30 -16.09
CA ILE A 34 10.53 -2.24 -17.49
C ILE A 34 11.66 -1.22 -17.67
N MET A 35 11.53 -0.04 -17.07
CA MET A 35 12.51 1.04 -17.21
C MET A 35 13.83 0.73 -16.49
N MET A 36 13.79 -0.03 -15.39
CA MET A 36 14.96 -0.29 -14.57
C MET A 36 15.70 -1.57 -14.96
N ALA A 37 15.02 -2.55 -15.57
CA ALA A 37 15.64 -3.77 -16.11
C ALA A 37 16.91 -3.53 -16.94
N PRO A 38 16.91 -2.69 -18.00
CA PRO A 38 18.12 -2.46 -18.79
C PRO A 38 19.20 -1.68 -18.02
N LYS A 39 18.80 -0.78 -17.12
CA LYS A 39 19.75 0.01 -16.31
C LYS A 39 20.52 -0.89 -15.35
N VAL A 40 19.82 -1.78 -14.65
CA VAL A 40 20.41 -2.70 -13.68
C VAL A 40 21.30 -3.74 -14.39
N ALA A 41 20.87 -4.26 -15.55
CA ALA A 41 21.66 -5.18 -16.35
C ALA A 41 23.03 -4.62 -16.77
N ASN A 42 23.10 -3.30 -17.03
CA ASN A 42 24.33 -2.61 -17.41
C ASN A 42 25.18 -2.12 -16.24
N MET A 43 24.71 -2.25 -14.99
CA MET A 43 25.51 -1.87 -13.82
C MET A 43 26.66 -2.87 -13.59
N PRO A 44 27.83 -2.45 -13.11
CA PRO A 44 28.91 -3.37 -12.75
C PRO A 44 28.47 -4.35 -11.65
N THR A 45 28.88 -5.62 -11.75
CA THR A 45 28.54 -6.69 -10.79
C THR A 45 29.21 -6.52 -9.42
N ASN A 46 30.18 -5.62 -9.30
CA ASN A 46 30.91 -5.34 -8.07
C ASN A 46 30.10 -4.50 -7.06
N ALA A 47 28.88 -4.08 -7.42
CA ALA A 47 27.95 -3.46 -6.51
C ALA A 47 27.20 -4.55 -5.71
N THR A 48 27.78 -4.86 -4.54
CA THR A 48 27.18 -5.47 -3.35
C THR A 48 26.66 -6.92 -3.47
N ALA A 49 27.36 -7.81 -2.78
CA ALA A 49 26.81 -9.07 -2.29
C ALA A 49 25.60 -8.78 -1.40
N VAL A 50 24.40 -9.17 -1.84
CA VAL A 50 23.24 -9.32 -0.96
C VAL A 50 23.43 -10.65 -0.25
N SER A 51 24.23 -10.64 0.82
CA SER A 51 24.29 -11.76 1.76
C SER A 51 23.09 -11.66 2.69
N THR A 52 22.34 -12.77 2.76
CA THR A 52 21.07 -13.03 3.47
C THR A 52 19.78 -12.59 2.74
N LEU A 53 19.10 -13.60 2.18
CA LEU A 53 17.74 -13.49 1.67
C LEU A 53 16.77 -13.64 2.84
N GLY A 54 16.32 -12.52 3.38
CA GLY A 54 15.31 -12.44 4.42
C GLY A 54 15.37 -11.06 5.08
N PRO A 55 14.26 -10.53 5.59
CA PRO A 55 14.35 -9.40 6.48
C PRO A 55 15.17 -9.84 7.70
N ASP A 56 16.34 -9.23 7.92
CA ASP A 56 16.98 -9.24 9.24
C ASP A 56 16.10 -8.52 10.29
N SER A 57 15.04 -7.85 9.82
CA SER A 57 14.04 -7.16 10.60
C SER A 57 12.97 -8.09 11.16
N SER A 58 12.55 -7.81 12.40
CA SER A 58 11.46 -8.53 13.03
C SER A 58 10.10 -8.20 12.40
N ALA A 59 9.12 -9.09 12.54
CA ALA A 59 7.73 -8.81 12.11
C ALA A 59 7.17 -7.51 12.74
N LEU A 60 7.59 -7.16 13.96
CA LEU A 60 7.18 -5.93 14.60
C LEU A 60 7.77 -4.69 13.91
N GLU A 61 9.03 -4.75 13.50
CA GLU A 61 9.70 -3.65 12.79
C GLU A 61 9.08 -3.43 11.41
N LEU A 62 8.82 -4.51 10.67
CA LEU A 62 8.14 -4.46 9.37
C LEU A 62 6.75 -3.87 9.50
N PHE A 63 5.98 -4.31 10.52
CA PHE A 63 4.68 -3.74 10.81
C PHE A 63 4.76 -2.24 11.14
N ILE A 64 5.62 -1.83 12.06
CA ILE A 64 5.77 -0.42 12.45
C ILE A 64 6.19 0.43 11.25
N HIS A 65 7.09 -0.06 10.40
CA HIS A 65 7.51 0.64 9.20
C HIS A 65 6.34 0.89 8.24
N ASN A 66 5.59 -0.16 7.90
CA ASN A 66 4.45 -0.05 6.99
C ASN A 66 3.29 0.77 7.59
N GLU A 67 2.99 0.55 8.86
CA GLU A 67 1.92 1.26 9.56
C GLU A 67 2.26 2.75 9.77
N SER A 68 3.49 3.08 10.12
CA SER A 68 3.91 4.49 10.25
C SER A 68 3.85 5.22 8.92
N SER A 69 4.24 4.56 7.83
CA SER A 69 4.09 5.04 6.45
C SER A 69 2.62 5.24 6.08
N GLY A 70 1.75 4.29 6.42
CA GLY A 70 0.30 4.35 6.22
C GLY A 70 -0.36 5.52 6.97
N LEU A 71 -0.07 5.66 8.27
CA LEU A 71 -0.56 6.78 9.09
C LEU A 71 -0.03 8.14 8.61
N MET A 72 1.23 8.21 8.21
CA MET A 72 1.80 9.42 7.60
C MET A 72 1.03 9.76 6.31
N THR A 73 0.76 8.77 5.47
CA THR A 73 -0.03 8.92 4.24
C THR A 73 -1.44 9.42 4.55
N TYR A 74 -2.11 8.83 5.53
CA TYR A 74 -3.46 9.20 5.97
C TYR A 74 -3.52 10.67 6.42
N ILE A 75 -2.66 11.06 7.36
CA ILE A 75 -2.65 12.41 7.95
C ILE A 75 -2.16 13.44 6.92
N GLY A 76 -1.07 13.18 6.22
CA GLY A 76 -0.53 14.13 5.26
C GLY A 76 -1.41 14.32 4.03
N SER A 77 -2.34 13.41 3.76
CA SER A 77 -3.35 13.58 2.70
C SER A 77 -4.34 14.70 2.98
N ILE A 78 -4.40 15.27 4.20
CA ILE A 78 -5.17 16.49 4.48
C ILE A 78 -4.79 17.63 3.51
N PHE A 79 -3.55 17.65 3.02
CA PHE A 79 -3.08 18.59 2.00
C PHE A 79 -3.46 18.11 0.59
N PHE A 80 -4.75 18.24 0.24
CA PHE A 80 -5.32 17.97 -1.10
C PHE A 80 -5.20 16.52 -1.59
N GLY A 81 -4.95 15.57 -0.71
CA GLY A 81 -4.76 14.17 -1.08
C GLY A 81 -3.45 13.88 -1.79
N ILE A 82 -2.53 14.85 -1.87
CA ILE A 82 -1.30 14.74 -2.65
C ILE A 82 -0.44 13.60 -2.09
N LEU A 83 -0.33 13.50 -0.76
CA LEU A 83 0.51 12.49 -0.15
C LEU A 83 0.04 11.06 -0.45
N ALA A 84 -1.27 10.79 -0.47
CA ALA A 84 -1.81 9.50 -0.91
C ALA A 84 -1.33 9.10 -2.31
N ILE A 85 -1.38 10.03 -3.27
CA ILE A 85 -0.93 9.76 -4.64
C ILE A 85 0.58 9.54 -4.70
N VAL A 86 1.36 10.40 -4.03
CA VAL A 86 2.82 10.29 -3.97
C VAL A 86 3.25 8.96 -3.34
N MET A 87 2.61 8.54 -2.26
CA MET A 87 2.95 7.30 -1.55
C MET A 87 2.59 6.06 -2.35
N ILE A 88 1.50 6.07 -3.12
CA ILE A 88 1.19 4.98 -4.07
C ILE A 88 2.26 4.88 -5.16
N ILE A 89 2.67 6.01 -5.72
CA ILE A 89 3.75 6.04 -6.73
C ILE A 89 5.06 5.55 -6.11
N TYR A 90 5.42 6.03 -4.92
CA TYR A 90 6.65 5.66 -4.24
C TYR A 90 6.70 4.16 -3.90
N ASN A 91 5.61 3.58 -3.40
CA ASN A 91 5.55 2.14 -3.12
C ASN A 91 5.59 1.30 -4.40
N GLY A 92 4.83 1.68 -5.43
CA GLY A 92 4.88 1.00 -6.73
C GLY A 92 6.27 1.05 -7.37
N TYR A 93 6.95 2.19 -7.25
CA TYR A 93 8.32 2.38 -7.73
C TYR A 93 9.32 1.54 -6.93
N SER A 94 9.28 1.60 -5.60
CA SER A 94 10.21 0.89 -4.72
C SER A 94 10.14 -0.63 -4.93
N ILE A 95 8.91 -1.18 -4.94
CA ILE A 95 8.65 -2.61 -5.19
C ILE A 95 9.02 -2.97 -6.64
N GLY A 96 8.66 -2.13 -7.62
CA GLY A 96 8.98 -2.37 -9.04
C GLY A 96 10.47 -2.40 -9.35
N MET A 97 11.29 -1.68 -8.58
CA MET A 97 12.76 -1.66 -8.75
C MET A 97 13.45 -2.93 -8.25
N MET A 98 12.89 -3.59 -7.22
CA MET A 98 13.53 -4.75 -6.59
C MET A 98 13.59 -5.97 -7.51
N GLY A 99 12.58 -6.16 -8.36
CA GLY A 99 12.55 -7.26 -9.33
C GLY A 99 13.78 -7.37 -10.24
N PRO A 100 14.10 -6.31 -11.01
CA PRO A 100 15.33 -6.24 -11.79
C PRO A 100 16.61 -6.46 -10.98
N LEU A 101 16.67 -5.98 -9.74
CA LEU A 101 17.83 -6.18 -8.86
C LEU A 101 18.00 -7.67 -8.52
N PHE A 102 16.92 -8.35 -8.12
CA PHE A 102 16.96 -9.79 -7.87
C PHE A 102 17.33 -10.58 -9.12
N ALA A 103 16.75 -10.23 -10.28
CA ALA A 103 17.05 -10.88 -11.56
C ALA A 103 18.51 -10.77 -11.99
N LYS A 104 19.24 -9.77 -11.49
CA LYS A 104 20.67 -9.62 -11.74
C LYS A 104 21.53 -10.46 -10.80
N ILE A 105 21.15 -10.57 -9.54
CA ILE A 105 21.98 -11.16 -8.49
C ILE A 105 21.83 -12.69 -8.46
N LEU A 106 20.65 -13.20 -8.83
CA LEU A 106 20.31 -14.62 -8.75
C LEU A 106 19.79 -15.14 -10.09
N PRO A 107 20.13 -16.40 -10.47
CA PRO A 107 19.44 -17.10 -11.55
C PRO A 107 17.94 -17.09 -11.30
N HIS A 108 17.15 -16.72 -12.31
CA HIS A 108 15.69 -16.61 -12.18
C HIS A 108 15.22 -15.70 -11.02
N GLY A 109 16.07 -14.79 -10.52
CA GLY A 109 15.79 -14.00 -9.32
C GLY A 109 14.55 -13.11 -9.44
N GLY A 110 14.18 -12.67 -10.64
CA GLY A 110 12.92 -11.96 -10.86
C GLY A 110 11.69 -12.81 -10.52
N ILE A 111 11.71 -14.11 -10.84
CA ILE A 111 10.63 -15.06 -10.47
C ILE A 111 10.64 -15.26 -8.96
N MET A 112 11.82 -15.46 -8.37
CA MET A 112 11.98 -15.58 -6.93
C MET A 112 11.42 -14.36 -6.18
N TYR A 113 11.68 -13.15 -6.68
CA TYR A 113 11.16 -11.91 -6.12
C TYR A 113 9.63 -11.87 -6.14
N ILE A 114 8.99 -12.25 -7.25
CA ILE A 114 7.53 -12.31 -7.33
C ILE A 114 6.95 -13.35 -6.35
N LEU A 115 7.59 -14.52 -6.24
CA LEU A 115 7.17 -15.57 -5.30
C LEU A 115 7.36 -15.15 -3.84
N TYR A 116 8.38 -14.34 -3.55
CA TYR A 116 8.61 -13.74 -2.24
C TYR A 116 7.58 -12.64 -1.95
N LEU A 117 7.29 -11.78 -2.92
CA LEU A 117 6.38 -10.64 -2.78
C LEU A 117 4.92 -11.07 -2.58
N ILE A 118 4.42 -12.04 -3.36
CA ILE A 118 2.99 -12.38 -3.38
C ILE A 118 2.40 -12.69 -1.98
N PRO A 119 3.02 -13.55 -1.14
CA PRO A 119 2.45 -13.94 0.15
C PRO A 119 2.10 -12.78 1.09
N HIS A 120 3.04 -11.84 1.30
CA HIS A 120 2.81 -10.68 2.18
C HIS A 120 2.28 -9.47 1.41
N GLY A 121 2.75 -9.27 0.17
CA GLY A 121 2.44 -8.13 -0.68
C GLY A 121 0.96 -8.00 -1.02
N ILE A 122 0.20 -9.10 -1.10
CA ILE A 122 -1.27 -9.01 -1.25
C ILE A 122 -1.89 -8.23 -0.09
N PHE A 123 -1.41 -8.45 1.14
CA PHE A 123 -1.93 -7.75 2.32
C PHE A 123 -1.35 -6.34 2.43
N GLU A 124 -0.03 -6.19 2.29
CA GLU A 124 0.67 -4.89 2.41
C GLU A 124 0.25 -3.88 1.34
N ILE A 125 0.20 -4.29 0.07
CA ILE A 125 -0.17 -3.40 -1.04
C ILE A 125 -1.65 -3.01 -0.89
N THR A 126 -2.50 -3.95 -0.49
CA THR A 126 -3.91 -3.64 -0.20
C THR A 126 -4.02 -2.66 0.97
N GLY A 127 -3.29 -2.86 2.06
CA GLY A 127 -3.23 -1.94 3.19
C GLY A 127 -2.83 -0.53 2.73
N THR A 128 -1.73 -0.41 2.01
CA THR A 128 -1.24 0.86 1.45
C THR A 128 -2.26 1.58 0.56
N VAL A 129 -2.97 0.84 -0.30
CA VAL A 129 -4.06 1.39 -1.14
C VAL A 129 -5.23 1.88 -0.29
N LEU A 130 -5.58 1.15 0.76
CA LEU A 130 -6.64 1.54 1.68
C LEU A 130 -6.23 2.75 2.53
N ASP A 131 -5.01 2.85 3.04
CA ASP A 131 -4.50 4.03 3.74
C ASP A 131 -4.57 5.29 2.87
N SER A 132 -4.16 5.15 1.60
CA SER A 132 -4.25 6.21 0.61
C SER A 132 -5.70 6.61 0.31
N THR A 133 -6.60 5.63 0.23
CA THR A 133 -8.05 5.86 0.07
C THR A 133 -8.62 6.59 1.28
N ALA A 134 -8.28 6.14 2.49
CA ALA A 134 -8.70 6.75 3.75
C ALA A 134 -8.19 8.20 3.82
N GLY A 135 -6.94 8.46 3.48
CA GLY A 135 -6.37 9.82 3.46
C GLY A 135 -7.11 10.76 2.50
N LEU A 136 -7.48 10.26 1.32
CA LEU A 136 -8.29 11.02 0.37
C LEU A 136 -9.70 11.30 0.88
N LEU A 137 -10.32 10.34 1.56
CA LEU A 137 -11.62 10.54 2.21
C LEU A 137 -11.54 11.53 3.37
N LEU A 138 -10.46 11.51 4.14
CA LEU A 138 -10.21 12.50 5.19
C LEU A 138 -10.15 13.91 4.62
N PHE A 139 -9.39 14.11 3.53
CA PHE A 139 -9.37 15.39 2.82
C PHE A 139 -10.76 15.80 2.31
N LEU A 140 -11.48 14.88 1.68
CA LEU A 140 -12.83 15.14 1.17
C LEU A 140 -13.80 15.52 2.30
N PHE A 141 -13.70 14.86 3.45
CA PHE A 141 -14.45 15.22 4.64
C PHE A 141 -14.12 16.66 5.07
N ILE A 142 -12.84 17.00 5.26
CA ILE A 142 -12.41 18.33 5.70
C ILE A 142 -12.90 19.41 4.72
N TRP A 143 -12.72 19.17 3.41
CA TRP A 143 -13.18 20.09 2.37
C TRP A 143 -14.69 20.30 2.41
N ARG A 144 -15.46 19.19 2.48
CA ARG A 144 -16.93 19.25 2.56
C ARG A 144 -17.40 19.91 3.85
N PHE A 145 -16.72 19.65 4.96
CA PHE A 145 -17.03 20.24 6.26
C PHE A 145 -16.82 21.76 6.25
N ILE A 146 -15.67 22.24 5.75
CA ILE A 146 -15.41 23.68 5.59
C ILE A 146 -16.43 24.33 4.65
N LYS A 147 -16.77 23.67 3.54
CA LYS A 147 -17.79 24.15 2.61
C LYS A 147 -19.17 24.23 3.26
N ALA A 148 -19.55 23.20 4.02
CA ALA A 148 -20.82 23.15 4.74
C ALA A 148 -20.89 24.25 5.80
N LEU A 149 -19.83 24.44 6.59
CA LEU A 149 -19.73 25.46 7.63
C LEU A 149 -19.92 26.89 7.10
N ARG A 150 -19.53 27.14 5.84
CA ARG A 150 -19.71 28.44 5.16
C ARG A 150 -21.05 28.58 4.44
N SER A 151 -21.85 27.52 4.35
CA SER A 151 -23.15 27.56 3.69
C SER A 151 -24.21 28.17 4.60
N SER A 152 -25.10 28.99 4.02
CA SER A 152 -26.31 29.49 4.68
C SER A 152 -27.29 28.39 5.08
N ASP A 153 -27.13 27.19 4.51
CA ASP A 153 -28.01 26.04 4.76
C ASP A 153 -27.64 25.28 6.04
N THR A 154 -26.62 25.71 6.77
CA THR A 154 -26.19 25.08 8.03
C THR A 154 -26.24 26.05 9.19
N ASN A 155 -26.75 25.58 10.33
CA ASN A 155 -26.80 26.35 11.58
C ASN A 155 -25.55 26.06 12.43
N GLY A 156 -24.37 26.32 11.87
CA GLY A 156 -23.09 26.17 12.55
C GLY A 156 -22.44 24.78 12.42
N ALA A 157 -21.39 24.56 13.22
CA ALA A 157 -20.47 23.43 13.06
C ALA A 157 -21.12 22.05 13.29
N SER A 158 -22.10 21.95 14.19
CA SER A 158 -22.78 20.68 14.47
C SER A 158 -23.55 20.17 13.25
N ASP A 159 -24.33 21.04 12.59
CA ASP A 159 -25.08 20.66 11.39
C ASP A 159 -24.15 20.37 10.20
N ALA A 160 -23.07 21.15 10.04
CA ALA A 160 -22.04 20.87 9.04
C ALA A 160 -21.36 19.51 9.27
N PHE A 161 -21.10 19.13 10.53
CA PHE A 161 -20.54 17.83 10.88
C PHE A 161 -21.53 16.71 10.59
N GLU A 162 -22.79 16.84 11.02
CA GLU A 162 -23.84 15.86 10.78
C GLU A 162 -24.04 15.56 9.28
N LYS A 163 -23.96 16.58 8.43
CA LYS A 163 -24.03 16.44 6.96
C LYS A 163 -22.83 15.74 6.35
N THR A 164 -21.66 15.76 7.00
CA THR A 164 -20.39 15.29 6.41
C THR A 164 -19.77 14.08 7.12
N LYS A 165 -20.27 13.72 8.31
CA LYS A 165 -19.73 12.65 9.16
C LYS A 165 -19.67 11.29 8.47
N LYS A 166 -20.56 11.02 7.51
CA LYS A 166 -20.53 9.77 6.73
C LYS A 166 -19.16 9.57 6.06
N THR A 167 -18.60 10.61 5.46
CA THR A 167 -17.29 10.54 4.79
C THR A 167 -16.16 10.31 5.80
N LEU A 168 -16.22 10.94 6.99
CA LEU A 168 -15.25 10.68 8.06
C LEU A 168 -15.34 9.25 8.60
N ILE A 169 -16.55 8.73 8.82
CA ILE A 169 -16.75 7.34 9.26
C ILE A 169 -16.17 6.37 8.23
N GLN A 170 -16.44 6.59 6.93
CA GLN A 170 -15.88 5.77 5.86
C GLN A 170 -14.35 5.82 5.83
N SER A 171 -13.78 7.02 6.00
CA SER A 171 -12.33 7.23 6.12
C SER A 171 -11.72 6.37 7.24
N ILE A 172 -12.30 6.42 8.44
CA ILE A 172 -11.83 5.66 9.61
C ILE A 172 -12.03 4.16 9.41
N VAL A 173 -13.15 3.72 8.84
CA VAL A 173 -13.42 2.30 8.58
C VAL A 173 -12.38 1.73 7.62
N ILE A 174 -12.03 2.47 6.55
CA ILE A 174 -10.99 2.04 5.61
C ILE A 174 -9.61 2.01 6.26
N LEU A 175 -9.28 3.00 7.10
CA LEU A 175 -8.03 3.05 7.85
C LEU A 175 -7.88 1.82 8.77
N VAL A 176 -8.92 1.46 9.52
CA VAL A 176 -8.90 0.27 10.39
C VAL A 176 -8.73 -1.01 9.58
N LEU A 177 -9.35 -1.10 8.39
CA LEU A 177 -9.12 -2.23 7.49
C LEU A 177 -7.67 -2.30 6.99
N ALA A 178 -7.07 -1.16 6.65
CA ALA A 178 -5.67 -1.08 6.24
C ALA A 178 -4.74 -1.58 7.35
N PHE A 179 -4.92 -1.08 8.58
CA PHE A 179 -4.20 -1.53 9.77
C PHE A 179 -4.28 -3.05 9.98
N CYS A 180 -5.48 -3.63 9.84
CA CYS A 180 -5.64 -5.08 10.00
C CYS A 180 -4.86 -5.86 8.93
N LEU A 181 -4.78 -5.35 7.70
CA LEU A 181 -4.04 -5.99 6.62
C LEU A 181 -2.53 -5.86 6.79
N THR A 182 -2.02 -4.68 7.17
CA THR A 182 -0.59 -4.47 7.44
C THR A 182 -0.12 -5.33 8.63
N LEU A 183 -0.97 -5.48 9.65
CA LEU A 183 -0.73 -6.38 10.78
C LEU A 183 -0.62 -7.86 10.37
N ILE A 184 -1.41 -8.29 9.38
CA ILE A 184 -1.33 -9.64 8.82
C ILE A 184 -0.11 -9.80 7.90
N ALA A 185 0.25 -8.77 7.13
CA ALA A 185 1.35 -8.82 6.17
C ALA A 185 2.70 -9.09 6.85
N ALA A 186 2.98 -8.38 7.94
CA ALA A 186 4.30 -8.39 8.58
C ALA A 186 4.79 -9.77 9.07
N PRO A 187 3.99 -10.61 9.78
CA PRO A 187 4.43 -11.95 10.13
C PRO A 187 4.55 -12.88 8.92
N ILE A 188 3.77 -12.66 7.85
CA ILE A 188 3.91 -13.41 6.60
C ILE A 188 5.23 -13.05 5.90
N GLU A 189 5.61 -11.79 5.90
CA GLU A 189 6.88 -11.32 5.36
C GLU A 189 8.07 -11.89 6.14
N ALA A 190 8.04 -11.75 7.48
CA ALA A 190 9.13 -12.15 8.35
C ALA A 190 9.38 -13.67 8.37
N HIS A 191 8.34 -14.50 8.30
CA HIS A 191 8.47 -15.93 8.57
C HIS A 191 8.11 -16.85 7.39
N LEU A 192 7.24 -16.41 6.47
CA LEU A 192 6.68 -17.30 5.44
C LEU A 192 7.18 -16.99 4.03
N SER A 193 7.35 -15.71 3.70
CA SER A 193 7.57 -15.27 2.31
C SER A 193 8.84 -15.88 1.70
N THR A 194 9.95 -15.88 2.43
CA THR A 194 11.21 -16.52 1.98
C THR A 194 11.05 -18.02 1.80
N ASN A 195 10.43 -18.72 2.76
CA ASN A 195 10.26 -20.16 2.73
C ASN A 195 9.36 -20.60 1.56
N ILE A 196 8.27 -19.85 1.32
CA ILE A 196 7.37 -20.08 0.19
C ILE A 196 8.10 -19.89 -1.13
N ALA A 197 8.87 -18.81 -1.27
CA ALA A 197 9.65 -18.54 -2.48
C ALA A 197 10.65 -19.66 -2.75
N GLN A 198 11.43 -20.07 -1.74
CA GLN A 198 12.41 -21.15 -1.86
C GLN A 198 11.76 -22.49 -2.23
N PHE A 199 10.63 -22.83 -1.61
CA PHE A 199 9.88 -24.05 -1.90
C PHE A 199 9.46 -24.11 -3.37
N PHE A 200 8.83 -23.05 -3.89
CA PHE A 200 8.40 -23.02 -5.29
C PHE A 200 9.57 -23.00 -6.28
N MET A 201 10.65 -22.30 -5.96
CA MET A 201 11.85 -22.30 -6.80
C MET A 201 12.46 -23.72 -6.91
N HIS A 202 12.47 -24.51 -5.82
CA HIS A 202 12.91 -25.91 -5.87
C HIS A 202 11.94 -26.80 -6.66
N LEU A 203 10.64 -26.64 -6.41
CA LEU A 203 9.58 -27.39 -7.10
C LEU A 203 9.63 -27.18 -8.62
N LEU A 204 9.98 -25.97 -9.06
CA LEU A 204 10.06 -25.59 -10.47
C LEU A 204 11.44 -25.87 -11.11
N GLY A 205 12.43 -26.34 -10.34
CA GLY A 205 13.79 -26.59 -10.83
C GLY A 205 14.51 -25.31 -11.28
N LEU A 206 14.26 -24.19 -10.60
CA LEU A 206 14.81 -22.86 -10.93
C LEU A 206 15.99 -22.43 -10.04
N TRP A 207 16.52 -23.35 -9.22
CA TRP A 207 17.74 -23.17 -8.42
C TRP A 207 18.98 -23.65 -9.17
#